data_AF-A0A957FTU9-F1
#
_entry.id   AF-A0A957FTU9-F1
#
_cell.length_a   1.000
_cell.length_b   1.000
_cell.length_c   1.000
_cell.angle_alpha   90.00
_cell.angle_beta   90.00
_cell.angle_gamma   90.00
#
_symmetry.space_group_name_H-M   'P 1'
#
loop_
_entity.id
_entity.type
_entity.pdbx_description
1 polymer ?
#
loop_
_entity_poly.entity_id
_entity_poly.type
_entity_poly.pdbx_seq_one_letter_code
_entity_poly.pdbx_strand_id
1 'polypeptide(L)'
;WNYVNGPVEEFQRKVGILAQHCEAVGTDIEQIELSTQVRINYENLAEATERTRRFIEAGATHFVYTLTPPYPANIVARVADEVVGNFR
;
A
#
# COMPACT_ATOMS: atom_id res chain seq x y z
N TRP A 1 8.18 3.78 -7.50
CA TRP A 1 9.04 3.21 -6.45
C TRP A 1 8.21 2.25 -5.60
N ASN A 2 8.74 1.07 -5.29
CA ASN A 2 8.00 0.03 -4.57
C ASN A 2 8.57 -0.16 -3.16
N TYR A 3 7.68 -0.15 -2.16
CA TYR A 3 8.01 -0.42 -0.76
C TYR A 3 7.42 -1.76 -0.33
N VAL A 4 8.30 -2.70 0.02
CA VAL A 4 7.91 -4.07 0.36
C VAL A 4 7.97 -4.28 1.85
N ASN A 5 6.80 -4.42 2.47
CA ASN A 5 6.63 -4.72 3.89
C ASN A 5 7.26 -3.68 4.84
N GLY A 6 6.71 -3.60 6.05
CA GLY A 6 7.23 -2.73 7.11
C GLY A 6 6.24 -1.68 7.59
N PRO A 7 6.65 -0.86 8.56
CA PRO A 7 5.81 0.17 9.16
C PRO A 7 5.57 1.35 8.20
N VAL A 8 4.46 2.06 8.41
CA VAL A 8 4.05 3.23 7.59
C VAL A 8 5.02 4.39 7.81
N GLU A 9 5.55 4.51 9.02
CA GLU A 9 6.50 5.54 9.42
C GLU A 9 7.81 5.44 8.62
N GLU A 10 8.28 4.21 8.37
CA GLU A 10 9.47 3.95 7.56
C GLU A 10 9.21 4.19 6.06
N PHE A 11 7.99 3.92 5.59
CA PHE A 11 7.57 4.30 4.24
C PHE A 11 7.62 5.81 4.05
N GLN A 12 7.00 6.58 4.96
CA GLN A 12 6.97 8.03 4.89
C GLN A 12 8.38 8.63 4.94
N ARG A 13 9.26 8.09 5.80
CA ARG A 13 10.67 8.49 5.86
C ARG A 13 11.39 8.27 4.51
N LYS A 14 11.16 7.11 3.88
CA LYS A 14 11.78 6.77 2.58
C LYS A 14 11.22 7.60 1.42
N VAL A 15 9.93 7.94 1.45
CA VAL A 15 9.33 8.87 0.47
C VAL A 15 9.98 10.25 0.58
N GLY A 16 10.22 10.75 1.79
CA GLY A 16 10.95 12.01 2.00
C GLY A 16 12.37 11.98 1.44
N ILE A 17 13.09 10.88 1.63
CA ILE A 17 14.44 10.69 1.04
C ILE A 17 14.36 10.64 -0.49
N LEU A 18 13.38 9.92 -1.04
CA LEU A 18 13.16 9.87 -2.48
C LEU A 18 12.90 11.27 -3.05
N ALA A 19 12.09 12.09 -2.36
CA ALA A 19 11.80 13.46 -2.79
C ALA A 19 13.07 14.31 -2.88
N GLN A 20 13.94 14.25 -1.86
CA GLN A 20 15.24 14.94 -1.87
C GLN A 20 16.11 14.52 -3.05
N HIS A 21 16.12 13.23 -3.39
CA HIS A 21 16.87 12.75 -4.55
C HIS A 21 16.25 13.18 -5.88
N CYS A 22 14.92 13.23 -5.97
CA CYS A 22 14.22 13.73 -7.16
C CYS A 22 14.54 15.21 -7.40
N GLU A 23 14.45 16.04 -6.35
CA GLU A 23 14.82 17.46 -6.39
C GLU A 23 16.27 17.66 -6.86
N ALA A 24 17.22 16.88 -6.31
CA ALA A 24 18.63 16.98 -6.66
C ALA A 24 18.94 16.67 -8.14
N VAL A 25 18.09 15.89 -8.82
CA VAL A 25 18.26 15.54 -10.24
C VAL A 25 17.28 16.25 -11.17
N GLY A 26 16.47 17.18 -10.65
CA GLY A 26 15.47 17.93 -11.42
C GLY A 26 14.25 17.12 -11.84
N THR A 27 13.93 16.05 -11.12
CA THR A 27 12.75 15.20 -11.35
C THR A 27 11.68 15.51 -10.31
N ASP A 28 10.40 15.42 -10.70
CA ASP A 28 9.28 15.53 -9.78
C ASP A 28 8.91 14.15 -9.21
N ILE A 29 8.78 14.05 -7.88
CA ILE A 29 8.35 12.82 -7.21
C ILE A 29 6.91 12.44 -7.59
N GLU A 30 6.06 13.40 -7.94
CA GLU A 30 4.67 13.14 -8.34
C GLU A 30 4.57 12.29 -9.62
N GLN A 31 5.63 12.25 -10.43
CA GLN A 31 5.70 11.38 -11.61
C GLN A 31 6.00 9.90 -11.24
N ILE A 32 6.33 9.62 -9.98
CA ILE A 32 6.68 8.29 -9.50
C ILE A 32 5.48 7.68 -8.79
N GLU A 33 4.94 6.61 -9.36
CA GLU A 33 3.96 5.78 -8.65
C GLU A 33 4.57 5.17 -7.38
N LEU A 34 3.97 5.42 -6.23
CA LEU A 34 4.42 4.93 -4.92
C LEU A 34 3.59 3.70 -4.56
N SER A 35 4.16 2.51 -4.79
CA SER A 35 3.49 1.24 -4.55
C SER A 35 3.89 0.62 -3.21
N THR A 36 2.93 -0.03 -2.53
CA THR A 36 3.17 -0.78 -1.29
C THR A 36 2.44 -2.11 -1.28
N GLN A 37 2.90 -3.04 -0.44
CA GLN A 37 2.28 -4.35 -0.25
C GLN A 37 1.49 -4.43 1.05
N VAL A 38 0.26 -4.93 0.97
CA VAL A 38 -0.62 -5.19 2.11
C VAL A 38 -0.91 -6.69 2.15
N ARG A 39 -0.36 -7.38 3.16
CA ARG A 39 -0.70 -8.79 3.39
C ARG A 39 -2.13 -8.89 3.93
N ILE A 40 -2.90 -9.82 3.37
CA ILE A 40 -4.26 -10.06 3.82
C ILE A 40 -4.26 -11.09 4.96
N ASN A 41 -4.91 -10.71 6.06
CA ASN A 41 -5.32 -11.62 7.12
C ASN A 41 -6.79 -12.04 6.86
N TYR A 42 -7.02 -13.31 6.49
CA TYR A 42 -8.36 -13.78 6.12
C TYR A 42 -9.37 -13.77 7.26
N GLU A 43 -8.90 -13.79 8.51
CA GLU A 43 -9.74 -13.73 9.70
C GLU A 43 -10.11 -12.29 10.07
N ASN A 44 -9.40 -11.30 9.52
CA ASN A 44 -9.62 -9.89 9.81
C ASN A 44 -9.28 -9.00 8.61
N LEU A 45 -10.22 -8.88 7.66
CA LEU A 45 -10.04 -8.00 6.49
C LEU A 45 -10.02 -6.51 6.87
N ALA A 46 -10.63 -6.12 7.99
CA ALA A 46 -10.59 -4.74 8.47
C ALA A 46 -9.16 -4.27 8.80
N GLU A 47 -8.26 -5.20 9.19
CA GLU A 47 -6.84 -4.91 9.36
C GLU A 47 -6.20 -4.43 8.05
N ALA A 48 -6.55 -5.04 6.92
CA ALA A 48 -6.05 -4.64 5.61
C ALA A 48 -6.63 -3.28 5.18
N THR A 49 -7.90 -3.00 5.49
CA THR A 49 -8.53 -1.70 5.24
C THR A 49 -7.83 -0.60 6.03
N GLU A 50 -7.65 -0.78 7.33
CA GLU A 50 -6.97 0.20 8.19
C GLU A 50 -5.53 0.43 7.74
N ARG A 51 -4.81 -0.65 7.42
CA ARG A 51 -3.45 -0.57 6.90
C ARG A 51 -3.40 0.20 5.58
N THR A 52 -4.33 -0.07 4.65
CA THR A 52 -4.44 0.64 3.37
C THR A 52 -4.63 2.15 3.61
N ARG A 53 -5.59 2.51 4.46
CA ARG A 53 -5.88 3.92 4.82
C ARG A 53 -4.64 4.65 5.32
N ARG A 54 -3.90 4.04 6.24
CA ARG A 54 -2.66 4.65 6.79
C ARG A 54 -1.58 4.86 5.73
N PHE A 55 -1.47 3.96 4.75
CA PHE A 55 -0.53 4.14 3.63
C PHE A 55 -1.00 5.19 2.63
N ILE A 56 -2.31 5.31 2.37
CA ILE A 56 -2.87 6.41 1.56
C ILE A 56 -2.53 7.75 2.21
N GLU A 57 -2.76 7.88 3.52
CA GLU A 57 -2.43 9.09 4.30
C GLU A 57 -0.94 9.43 4.27
N ALA A 58 -0.08 8.42 4.11
CA ALA A 58 1.36 8.58 3.96
C ALA A 58 1.81 8.83 2.50
N GLY A 59 0.90 8.86 1.53
CA GLY A 59 1.16 9.19 0.12
C GLY A 59 1.31 7.99 -0.83
N ALA A 60 0.99 6.76 -0.42
CA ALA A 60 0.97 5.63 -1.34
C ALA A 60 -0.16 5.77 -2.37
N THR A 61 0.16 5.53 -3.65
CA THR A 61 -0.79 5.66 -4.77
C THR A 61 -1.16 4.33 -5.40
N HIS A 62 -0.42 3.26 -5.12
CA HIS A 62 -0.67 1.94 -5.69
C HIS A 62 -0.53 0.83 -4.64
N PHE A 63 -1.44 -0.14 -4.68
CA PHE A 63 -1.52 -1.19 -3.66
C PHE A 63 -1.49 -2.58 -4.27
N VAL A 64 -0.64 -3.43 -3.71
CA VAL A 64 -0.60 -4.86 -4.03
C VAL A 64 -1.06 -5.64 -2.80
N TYR A 65 -2.22 -6.29 -2.90
CA TYR A 65 -2.75 -7.12 -1.83
C TYR A 65 -2.21 -8.55 -1.95
N THR A 66 -1.42 -8.96 -0.96
CA THR A 66 -0.75 -10.26 -0.97
C THR A 66 -1.60 -11.31 -0.26
N LEU A 67 -2.08 -12.27 -1.04
CA LEU A 67 -2.80 -13.47 -0.58
C LEU A 67 -1.80 -14.62 -0.37
N THR A 68 -1.92 -15.33 0.75
CA THR A 68 -1.12 -16.54 1.03
C THR A 68 -2.01 -17.80 1.10
N PRO A 69 -1.51 -19.00 0.76
CA PRO A 69 -2.27 -20.23 0.98
C PRO A 69 -2.78 -20.33 2.44
N PRO A 70 -3.97 -20.89 2.69
CA PRO A 70 -4.69 -21.85 1.83
C PRO A 70 -5.80 -21.26 0.91
N TYR A 71 -5.85 -19.94 0.68
CA TYR A 71 -6.81 -19.28 -0.23
C TYR A 71 -8.29 -19.70 -0.03
N PRO A 72 -8.98 -19.11 0.96
CA PRO A 72 -10.40 -19.37 1.19
C PRO A 72 -11.27 -19.11 -0.05
N ALA A 73 -12.41 -19.79 -0.13
CA ALA A 73 -13.37 -19.59 -1.22
C ALA A 73 -13.75 -18.11 -1.35
N ASN A 74 -13.80 -17.62 -2.59
CA ASN A 74 -14.16 -16.25 -2.94
C ASN A 74 -13.28 -15.15 -2.33
N ILE A 75 -12.07 -15.47 -1.83
CA ILE A 75 -11.26 -14.49 -1.12
C ILE A 75 -10.92 -13.24 -1.95
N VAL A 76 -10.71 -13.38 -3.26
CA VAL A 76 -10.44 -12.23 -4.15
C VAL A 76 -11.65 -11.29 -4.20
N ALA A 77 -12.86 -11.82 -4.35
CA ALA A 77 -14.09 -11.02 -4.36
C ALA A 77 -14.31 -10.33 -3.01
N ARG A 78 -14.09 -11.06 -1.90
CA ARG A 78 -14.17 -10.50 -0.55
C ARG A 78 -13.19 -9.36 -0.33
N VAL A 79 -11.93 -9.50 -0.76
CA VAL A 79 -10.94 -8.40 -0.66
C VAL A 79 -11.35 -7.21 -1.54
N ALA A 80 -11.88 -7.47 -2.75
CA ALA A 80 -12.35 -6.39 -3.61
C ALA A 80 -13.50 -5.59 -2.98
N ASP A 81 -14.49 -6.27 -2.38
CA ASP A 81 -15.67 -5.62 -1.82
C ASP A 81 -15.41 -5.05 -0.42
N GLU A 82 -14.81 -5.83 0.47
CA GLU A 82 -14.65 -5.49 1.90
C GLU A 82 -13.42 -4.60 2.18
N VAL A 83 -12.43 -4.56 1.28
CA VAL A 83 -11.21 -3.75 1.43
C VAL A 83 -11.16 -2.66 0.36
N VAL A 84 -11.02 -3.04 -0.92
CA VAL A 84 -10.83 -2.07 -2.02
C VAL A 84 -12.04 -1.17 -2.21
N GLY A 85 -13.24 -1.70 -2.00
CA GLY A 85 -14.50 -0.94 -2.10
C GLY A 85 -14.59 0.29 -1.18
N ASN A 86 -13.78 0.36 -0.11
CA ASN A 86 -13.77 1.50 0.81
C ASN A 86 -12.99 2.72 0.29
N PHE A 87 -12.21 2.58 -0.78
CA PHE A 87 -11.28 3.61 -1.27
C PHE A 87 -11.57 4.05 -2.71
N ARG A 88 -12.79 3.78 -3.20
CA ARG A 88 -13.27 4.20 -4.51
C ARG A 88 -13.85 5.61 -4.48
#